data_AF-A0A495TQF4-F1
#
_entry.id   AF-A0A495TQF4-F1
#
_cell.length_a   1.000
_cell.length_b   1.000
_cell.length_c   1.000
_cell.angle_alpha   90.00
_cell.angle_beta   90.00
_cell.angle_gamma   90.00
#
_symmetry.space_group_name_H-M   'P 1'
#
loop_
_entity.id
_entity.type
_entity.pdbx_description
1 polymer ?
#
loop_
_entity_poly.entity_id
_entity_poly.type
_entity_poly.pdbx_seq_one_letter_code
_entity_poly.pdbx_strand_id
1 'polypeptide(L)'
;MKYLLASTLAVVIAAAGAAANAQTSADTDTPKQQCAIGYVTGIGGTAQSVREYLATPERDRYRYLADHPMQCQISDEGRASGCVGMTSLRRERVSVYDDIDSTTMAVVARVELDQGTYPVIIVVSKKDVKCEE
;
A
#
# COMPACT_ATOMS: atom_id res chain seq x y z
N MET A 1 -21.37 23.10 -71.61
CA MET A 1 -21.97 24.05 -70.64
C MET A 1 -22.26 23.24 -69.37
N LYS A 2 -22.02 23.67 -68.11
CA LYS A 2 -22.69 24.77 -67.36
C LYS A 2 -24.22 24.61 -67.47
N TYR A 3 -25.05 24.42 -66.43
CA TYR A 3 -25.03 24.77 -64.99
C TYR A 3 -26.09 23.88 -64.25
N LEU A 4 -26.32 23.79 -62.91
CA LEU A 4 -25.79 24.33 -61.62
C LEU A 4 -26.33 23.45 -60.45
N LEU A 5 -25.57 23.26 -59.34
CA LEU A 5 -26.05 23.06 -57.93
C LEU A 5 -26.86 21.77 -57.58
N ALA A 6 -27.03 21.32 -56.31
CA ALA A 6 -26.61 21.81 -54.98
C ALA A 6 -26.57 20.66 -53.91
N SER A 7 -26.33 21.03 -52.64
CA SER A 7 -26.50 20.25 -51.39
C SER A 7 -25.53 19.08 -51.15
N THR A 8 -24.43 19.23 -50.40
CA THR A 8 -24.29 19.44 -48.94
C THR A 8 -24.78 18.28 -48.06
N LEU A 9 -23.84 17.58 -47.42
CA LEU A 9 -24.01 17.01 -46.08
C LEU A 9 -22.61 16.76 -45.47
N ALA A 10 -22.07 17.78 -44.80
CA ALA A 10 -20.85 17.62 -44.01
C ALA A 10 -21.22 16.91 -42.70
N VAL A 11 -20.83 15.64 -42.56
CA VAL A 11 -21.04 14.88 -41.32
C VAL A 11 -20.05 15.40 -40.28
N VAL A 12 -20.47 16.42 -39.53
CA VAL A 12 -19.79 16.82 -38.30
C VAL A 12 -19.98 15.68 -37.30
N ILE A 13 -18.95 14.84 -37.18
CA ILE A 13 -18.87 13.87 -36.10
C ILE A 13 -18.64 14.67 -34.82
N ALA A 14 -19.75 15.06 -34.18
CA ALA A 14 -19.74 15.51 -32.81
C ALA A 14 -19.31 14.33 -31.94
N ALA A 15 -17.99 14.20 -31.78
CA ALA A 15 -17.40 13.33 -30.77
C ALA A 15 -17.81 13.89 -29.42
N ALA A 16 -19.00 13.47 -28.95
CA ALA A 16 -19.44 13.64 -27.59
C ALA A 16 -18.48 12.85 -26.72
N GLY A 17 -17.37 13.48 -26.36
CA GLY A 17 -16.52 13.04 -25.28
C GLY A 17 -17.40 12.94 -24.06
N ALA A 18 -17.83 11.73 -23.73
CA ALA A 18 -18.39 11.43 -22.44
C ALA A 18 -17.30 11.81 -21.45
N ALA A 19 -17.43 13.00 -20.85
CA ALA A 19 -16.63 13.36 -19.70
C ALA A 19 -16.87 12.23 -18.70
N ALA A 20 -15.82 11.43 -18.47
CA ALA A 20 -15.81 10.41 -17.46
C ALA A 20 -15.78 11.11 -16.11
N ASN A 21 -16.93 11.68 -15.75
CA ASN A 21 -17.22 12.19 -14.43
C ASN A 21 -17.07 10.98 -13.52
N ALA A 22 -15.91 10.88 -12.88
CA ALA A 22 -15.66 9.93 -11.82
C ALA A 22 -16.58 10.32 -10.67
N GLN A 23 -17.82 9.81 -10.72
CA GLN A 23 -18.78 9.90 -9.65
C GLN A 23 -18.30 8.99 -8.52
N THR A 24 -17.27 9.45 -7.80
CA THR A 24 -16.92 8.94 -6.49
C THR A 24 -18.13 9.15 -5.60
N SER A 25 -18.89 8.08 -5.36
CA SER A 25 -20.05 8.11 -4.46
C SER A 25 -19.64 8.71 -3.13
N ALA A 26 -20.23 9.85 -2.78
CA ALA A 26 -19.96 10.55 -1.54
C ALA A 26 -20.82 9.96 -0.40
N ASP A 27 -20.75 8.63 -0.24
CA ASP A 27 -21.40 7.81 0.79
C ASP A 27 -20.80 6.38 0.66
N THR A 28 -20.47 5.62 1.71
CA THR A 28 -20.52 5.84 3.17
C THR A 28 -19.33 5.09 3.81
N ASP A 29 -18.82 5.55 4.95
CA ASP A 29 -17.88 4.82 5.84
C ASP A 29 -16.71 4.05 5.18
N THR A 30 -15.89 4.73 4.37
CA THR A 30 -14.46 4.39 4.38
C THR A 30 -13.91 4.65 5.79
N PRO A 31 -13.21 3.70 6.44
CA PRO A 31 -12.47 3.99 7.65
C PRO A 31 -11.51 5.14 7.36
N LYS A 32 -11.61 6.24 8.10
CA LYS A 32 -10.70 7.38 7.92
C LYS A 32 -9.27 6.86 8.09
N GLN A 33 -8.47 6.87 7.02
CA GLN A 33 -7.03 6.71 7.11
C GLN A 33 -6.53 7.78 8.08
N GLN A 34 -6.15 7.36 9.29
CA GLN A 34 -6.05 8.27 10.44
C GLN A 34 -4.91 9.28 10.28
N CYS A 35 -3.97 8.97 9.40
CA CYS A 35 -2.93 9.85 8.88
C CYS A 35 -2.36 9.27 7.58
N ALA A 36 -1.74 10.10 6.76
CA ALA A 36 -0.96 9.66 5.59
C ALA A 36 0.47 9.22 5.97
N ILE A 37 1.00 9.75 7.08
CA ILE A 37 2.34 9.48 7.60
C ILE A 37 2.25 9.24 9.10
N GLY A 38 3.03 8.28 9.60
CA GLY A 38 3.15 8.00 11.03
C GLY A 38 4.48 7.39 11.42
N TYR A 39 4.60 7.04 12.70
CA TYR A 39 5.74 6.38 13.31
C TYR A 39 5.29 5.05 13.91
N VAL A 40 5.96 3.95 13.56
CA VAL A 40 5.64 2.62 14.09
C VAL A 40 6.65 2.20 15.14
N THR A 41 6.15 1.78 16.31
CA THR A 41 6.96 1.19 17.39
C THR A 41 6.36 -0.15 17.77
N GLY A 42 6.86 -1.23 17.17
CA GLY A 42 6.23 -2.54 17.28
C GLY A 42 6.84 -3.56 16.31
N ILE A 43 6.03 -4.48 15.84
CA ILE A 43 6.44 -5.55 14.92
C ILE A 43 5.67 -5.42 13.61
N GLY A 44 6.39 -5.54 12.49
CA GLY A 44 5.83 -5.61 11.15
C GLY A 44 6.31 -6.83 10.39
N GLY A 45 5.67 -7.15 9.27
CA GLY A 45 6.06 -8.27 8.42
C GLY A 45 5.16 -8.44 7.21
N THR A 46 5.20 -9.60 6.56
CA THR A 46 4.19 -9.91 5.53
C THR A 46 2.81 -10.18 6.14
N ALA A 47 1.74 -10.04 5.36
CA ALA A 47 0.39 -10.40 5.79
C ALA A 47 0.24 -11.89 6.19
N GLN A 48 1.13 -12.78 5.74
CA GLN A 48 1.18 -14.16 6.21
C GLN A 48 1.93 -14.25 7.54
N SER A 49 3.20 -13.81 7.57
CA SER A 49 4.07 -13.93 8.74
C SER A 49 3.53 -13.18 9.96
N VAL A 50 2.82 -12.05 9.77
CA VAL A 50 2.15 -11.33 10.87
C VAL A 50 0.98 -12.16 11.44
N ARG A 51 0.20 -12.88 10.63
CA ARG A 51 -0.86 -13.77 11.14
C ARG A 51 -0.27 -14.96 11.89
N GLU A 52 0.81 -15.55 11.40
CA GLU A 52 1.54 -16.64 12.07
C GLU A 52 2.16 -16.17 13.41
N TYR A 53 2.78 -14.99 13.44
CA TYR A 53 3.31 -14.35 14.64
C TYR A 53 2.21 -14.03 15.67
N LEU A 54 1.05 -13.55 15.23
CA LEU A 54 -0.10 -13.29 16.11
C LEU A 54 -0.71 -14.59 16.65
N ALA A 55 -0.78 -15.66 15.85
CA ALA A 55 -1.21 -16.99 16.27
C ALA A 55 -0.18 -17.72 17.16
N THR A 56 1.10 -17.35 17.08
CA THR A 56 2.17 -17.92 17.92
C THR A 56 1.96 -17.55 19.40
N PRO A 57 2.07 -18.52 20.34
CA PRO A 57 2.00 -18.25 21.77
C PRO A 57 2.99 -17.18 22.23
N GLU A 58 2.57 -16.28 23.12
CA GLU A 58 3.32 -15.06 23.44
C GLU A 58 4.77 -15.31 23.91
N ARG A 59 4.99 -16.35 24.72
CA ARG A 59 6.32 -16.80 25.18
C ARG A 59 7.27 -17.22 24.04
N ASP A 60 6.71 -17.63 22.89
CA ASP A 60 7.43 -18.18 21.74
C ASP A 60 7.56 -17.14 20.59
N ARG A 61 6.80 -16.03 20.64
CA ARG A 61 6.85 -14.94 19.65
C ARG A 61 8.23 -14.32 19.46
N TYR A 62 9.01 -14.17 20.54
CA TYR A 62 10.39 -13.69 20.47
C TYR A 62 11.27 -14.60 19.59
N ARG A 63 11.07 -15.92 19.69
CA ARG A 63 11.78 -16.90 18.86
C ARG A 63 11.29 -16.85 17.41
N TYR A 64 9.98 -16.80 17.18
CA TYR A 64 9.44 -16.65 15.82
C TYR A 64 10.03 -15.43 15.10
N LEU A 65 10.15 -14.28 15.78
CA LEU A 65 10.76 -13.07 15.23
C LEU A 65 12.25 -13.25 14.88
N ALA A 66 13.01 -13.99 15.71
CA ALA A 66 14.42 -14.26 15.47
C ALA A 66 14.67 -15.30 14.36
N ASP A 67 13.79 -16.31 14.26
CA ASP A 67 13.89 -17.40 13.29
C ASP A 67 13.39 -17.00 11.88
N HIS A 68 12.55 -15.95 11.78
CA HIS A 68 11.94 -15.48 10.53
C HIS A 68 12.25 -13.99 10.23
N PRO A 69 13.54 -13.60 10.12
CA PRO A 69 13.91 -12.22 9.79
C PRO A 69 13.43 -11.87 8.37
N MET A 70 13.08 -10.60 8.17
CA MET A 70 12.58 -10.09 6.90
C MET A 70 13.63 -10.24 5.80
N GLN A 71 13.22 -10.87 4.70
CA GLN A 71 14.02 -11.07 3.50
C GLN A 71 13.20 -10.63 2.29
N CYS A 72 13.84 -10.03 1.28
CA CYS A 72 13.20 -9.61 0.04
C CYS A 72 14.11 -9.94 -1.15
N GLN A 73 13.51 -10.15 -2.31
CA GLN A 73 14.20 -10.15 -3.60
C GLN A 73 14.43 -8.69 -4.00
N ILE A 74 15.70 -8.30 -4.16
CA ILE A 74 16.11 -6.99 -4.67
C ILE A 74 16.40 -7.13 -6.16
N SER A 75 15.80 -6.28 -6.98
CA SER A 75 16.05 -6.17 -8.42
C SER A 75 17.17 -5.17 -8.74
N ASP A 76 17.66 -5.18 -9.98
CA ASP A 76 18.78 -4.34 -10.44
C ASP A 76 18.51 -2.82 -10.30
N GLU A 77 17.24 -2.39 -10.37
CA GLU A 77 16.83 -1.00 -10.12
C GLU A 77 16.64 -0.67 -8.63
N GLY A 78 16.97 -1.59 -7.73
CA GLY A 78 16.92 -1.40 -6.28
C GLY A 78 15.53 -1.51 -5.66
N ARG A 79 14.59 -2.24 -6.29
CA ARG A 79 13.24 -2.43 -5.77
C ARG A 79 13.15 -3.71 -4.94
N ALA A 80 12.63 -3.59 -3.72
CA ALA A 80 12.26 -4.76 -2.91
C ALA A 80 10.95 -5.40 -3.41
N SER A 81 10.97 -6.72 -3.55
CA SER A 81 9.85 -7.54 -4.01
C SER A 81 9.90 -8.94 -3.37
N GLY A 82 8.85 -9.75 -3.54
CA GLY A 82 8.84 -11.15 -3.08
C GLY A 82 9.13 -11.35 -1.59
N CYS A 83 8.85 -10.34 -0.75
CA CYS A 83 9.28 -10.32 0.64
C CYS A 83 8.60 -11.39 1.50
N VAL A 84 9.34 -11.90 2.50
CA VAL A 84 8.92 -12.88 3.51
C VAL A 84 9.42 -12.47 4.90
N GLY A 85 8.86 -13.04 5.96
CA GLY A 85 9.33 -12.86 7.33
C GLY A 85 8.84 -11.58 8.04
N MET A 86 9.60 -11.18 9.06
CA MET A 86 9.22 -10.22 10.10
C MET A 86 10.36 -9.22 10.40
N THR A 87 10.01 -8.02 10.88
CA THR A 87 10.96 -6.99 11.31
C THR A 87 10.46 -6.24 12.56
N SER A 88 11.39 -5.64 13.30
CA SER A 88 11.09 -4.84 14.49
C SER A 88 11.29 -3.35 14.20
N LEU A 89 10.20 -2.59 14.31
CA LEU A 89 10.16 -1.17 13.96
C LEU A 89 10.35 -0.34 15.24
N ARG A 90 11.35 0.54 15.26
CA ARG A 90 11.79 1.30 16.44
C ARG A 90 11.56 2.79 16.26
N ARG A 91 10.29 3.21 16.26
CA ARG A 91 9.84 4.55 15.85
C ARG A 91 10.20 4.84 14.38
N GLU A 92 10.03 3.83 13.53
CA GLU A 92 10.29 3.94 12.09
C GLU A 92 9.23 4.82 11.43
N ARG A 93 9.63 5.75 10.54
CA ARG A 93 8.70 6.68 9.88
C ARG A 93 8.14 6.04 8.62
N VAL A 94 6.83 5.85 8.59
CA VAL A 94 6.13 5.11 7.53
C VAL A 94 5.09 5.98 6.83
N SER A 95 4.84 5.68 5.55
CA SER A 95 3.63 6.15 4.87
C SER A 95 2.52 5.10 5.03
N VAL A 96 1.33 5.51 5.45
CA VAL A 96 0.17 4.61 5.52
C VAL A 96 -0.29 4.30 4.08
N TYR A 97 -0.53 3.02 3.79
CA TYR A 97 -0.92 2.57 2.46
C TYR A 97 -2.40 2.19 2.40
N ASP A 98 -2.83 1.24 3.24
CA ASP A 98 -4.20 0.71 3.23
C ASP A 98 -4.59 0.08 4.57
N ASP A 99 -5.88 -0.03 4.84
CA ASP A 99 -6.46 -0.59 6.07
C ASP A 99 -6.91 -2.05 5.83
N ILE A 100 -6.15 -3.03 6.34
CA ILE A 100 -6.35 -4.46 5.99
C ILE A 100 -7.52 -5.07 6.77
N ASP A 101 -7.60 -4.81 8.07
CA ASP A 101 -8.67 -5.28 8.95
C ASP A 101 -8.91 -4.29 10.10
N SER A 102 -9.67 -4.64 11.13
CA SER A 102 -9.93 -3.75 12.28
C SER A 102 -8.71 -3.54 13.20
N THR A 103 -7.67 -4.36 13.07
CA THR A 103 -6.50 -4.47 13.96
C THR A 103 -5.15 -4.33 13.26
N THR A 104 -5.07 -4.54 11.94
CA THR A 104 -3.85 -4.38 11.12
C THR A 104 -4.03 -3.43 9.93
N MET A 105 -2.92 -2.83 9.48
CA MET A 105 -2.85 -1.96 8.30
C MET A 105 -1.56 -2.21 7.51
N ALA A 106 -1.60 -1.90 6.21
CA ALA A 106 -0.44 -1.86 5.33
C ALA A 106 0.27 -0.50 5.42
N VAL A 107 1.58 -0.51 5.56
CA VAL A 107 2.43 0.70 5.57
C VAL A 107 3.67 0.49 4.72
N VAL A 108 4.17 1.57 4.10
CA VAL A 108 5.50 1.60 3.47
C VAL A 108 6.51 2.00 4.54
N ALA A 109 7.38 1.07 4.94
CA ALA A 109 8.47 1.31 5.87
C ALA A 109 9.83 1.18 5.19
N ARG A 110 10.87 1.80 5.74
CA ARG A 110 12.25 1.48 5.36
C ARG A 110 12.72 0.29 6.19
N VAL A 111 13.10 -0.80 5.54
CA VAL A 111 13.53 -2.04 6.18
C VAL A 111 15.00 -2.29 5.84
N GLU A 112 15.80 -2.56 6.86
CA GLU A 112 17.19 -2.99 6.71
C GLU A 112 17.23 -4.46 6.26
N LEU A 113 17.99 -4.72 5.21
CA LEU A 113 18.24 -6.03 4.60
C LEU A 113 19.74 -6.17 4.32
N ASP A 114 20.24 -7.38 4.06
CA ASP A 114 21.68 -7.67 3.85
C ASP A 114 22.36 -6.79 2.78
N GLN A 115 21.59 -6.25 1.82
CA GLN A 115 22.09 -5.43 0.71
C GLN A 115 21.92 -3.91 0.94
N GLY A 116 21.25 -3.49 2.03
CA GLY A 116 20.95 -2.09 2.33
C GLY A 116 19.53 -1.86 2.85
N THR A 117 19.10 -0.60 2.90
CA THR A 117 17.78 -0.20 3.46
C THR A 117 16.78 0.14 2.35
N TYR A 118 15.72 -0.66 2.20
CA TYR A 118 14.77 -0.58 1.09
C TYR A 118 13.36 -0.21 1.55
N PRO A 119 12.56 0.49 0.71
CA PRO A 119 11.14 0.71 0.99
C PRO A 119 10.35 -0.58 0.74
N VAL A 120 9.66 -1.09 1.76
CA VAL A 120 8.88 -2.32 1.72
C VAL A 120 7.45 -2.04 2.19
N ILE A 121 6.44 -2.60 1.50
CA ILE A 121 5.07 -2.64 2.01
C ILE A 121 4.98 -3.79 3.02
N ILE A 122 4.75 -3.45 4.29
CA ILE A 122 4.61 -4.40 5.39
C ILE A 122 3.29 -4.18 6.13
N VAL A 123 2.80 -5.24 6.78
CA VAL A 123 1.65 -5.20 7.67
C VAL A 123 2.12 -4.92 9.09
N VAL A 124 1.43 -4.03 9.79
CA VAL A 124 1.67 -3.65 11.19
C VAL A 124 0.35 -3.62 11.97
N SER A 125 0.39 -3.76 13.30
CA SER A 125 -0.81 -3.58 14.11
C SER A 125 -1.13 -2.09 14.28
N LYS A 126 -2.39 -1.69 14.09
CA LYS A 126 -2.80 -0.26 14.15
C LYS A 126 -2.45 0.42 15.48
N LYS A 127 -2.44 -0.34 16.59
CA LYS A 127 -2.07 0.15 17.93
C LYS A 127 -0.59 0.57 18.06
N ASP A 128 0.27 0.01 17.20
CA ASP A 128 1.73 0.24 17.22
C ASP A 128 2.10 1.48 16.37
N VAL A 129 1.13 2.03 15.62
CA VAL A 129 1.26 3.21 14.76
C VAL A 129 0.84 4.46 15.54
N LYS A 130 1.61 5.53 15.42
CA LYS A 130 1.25 6.87 15.88
C LYS A 130 1.34 7.85 14.72
N CYS A 131 0.30 8.65 14.51
CA CYS A 131 0.32 9.64 13.44
C CYS A 131 1.38 10.72 13.66
N GLU A 132 1.87 11.29 12.56
CA GLU A 132 2.60 12.55 12.57
C GLU A 132 1.60 13.70 12.79
N GLU A 133 1.95 14.68 13.65
CA GLU A 133 1.12 15.85 14.00
C GLU A 133 1.42 17.06 13.09
#